data_AF-A0A1G9IGK0-F1
#
_entry.id   AF-A0A1G9IGK0-F1
#
_cell.length_a   1.000
_cell.length_b   1.000
_cell.length_c   1.000
_cell.angle_alpha   90.00
_cell.angle_beta   90.00
_cell.angle_gamma   90.00
#
_symmetry.space_group_name_H-M   'P 1'
#
loop_
_entity.id
_entity.type
_entity.pdbx_description
1 polymer ?
#
loop_
_entity_poly.entity_id
_entity_poly.type
_entity_poly.pdbx_seq_one_letter_code
_entity_poly.pdbx_strand_id
1 'polypeptide(L)'
;MTSNLKAQAQSATPKKDVSVQKHTLMERFEPDLMVPLEERIALKKQRIADAQRTRALLDTLDISERKRQKLLNDLKESPFSNRLSKTIADSKFEDAEND
;
A
#
# COMPACT_ATOMS: atom_id res chain seq x y z
N MET A 1 -25.82 66.28 21.21
CA MET A 1 -25.25 66.08 19.86
C MET A 1 -24.14 65.04 19.98
N THR A 2 -24.47 63.75 20.02
CA THR A 2 -23.48 62.66 20.18
C THR A 2 -23.76 61.58 19.15
N SER A 3 -23.09 61.68 18.00
CA SER A 3 -23.08 60.66 16.96
C SER A 3 -21.80 59.83 17.09
N ASN A 4 -21.93 58.65 17.72
CA ASN A 4 -20.90 57.61 17.70
C ASN A 4 -20.91 56.92 16.33
N LEU A 5 -19.90 57.20 15.50
CA LEU A 5 -19.61 56.43 14.29
C LEU A 5 -18.92 55.12 14.72
N LYS A 6 -19.67 54.01 14.71
CA LYS A 6 -19.08 52.67 14.81
C LYS A 6 -18.47 52.31 13.45
N ALA A 7 -17.14 52.24 13.43
CA ALA A 7 -16.37 51.68 12.34
C ALA A 7 -16.83 50.24 12.05
N GLN A 8 -17.15 49.93 10.80
CA GLN A 8 -17.36 48.56 10.34
C GLN A 8 -16.02 47.83 10.40
N ALA A 9 -15.90 46.90 11.35
CA ALA A 9 -14.81 45.93 11.39
C ALA A 9 -14.94 45.03 10.16
N GLN A 10 -13.93 45.08 9.28
CA GLN A 10 -13.77 44.14 8.18
C GLN A 10 -13.64 42.74 8.77
N SER A 11 -14.67 41.90 8.62
CA SER A 11 -14.59 40.49 8.97
C SER A 11 -13.61 39.82 8.04
N ALA A 12 -12.36 39.64 8.50
CA ALA A 12 -11.37 38.82 7.84
C ALA A 12 -11.91 37.39 7.75
N THR A 13 -12.34 36.97 6.57
CA THR A 13 -12.66 35.57 6.31
C THR A 13 -11.35 34.78 6.38
N PRO A 14 -11.27 33.71 7.20
CA PRO A 14 -10.07 32.90 7.23
C PRO A 14 -9.90 32.28 5.85
N LYS A 15 -8.80 32.64 5.17
CA LYS A 15 -8.39 32.01 3.91
C LYS A 15 -8.15 30.54 4.22
N LYS A 16 -9.15 29.69 3.97
CA LYS A 16 -8.97 28.24 4.01
C LYS A 16 -7.98 27.91 2.90
N ASP A 17 -6.87 27.27 3.25
CA ASP A 17 -5.93 26.72 2.27
C ASP A 17 -6.70 25.73 1.39
N VAL A 18 -7.02 26.16 0.17
CA VAL A 18 -7.75 25.34 -0.80
C VAL A 18 -6.76 24.32 -1.37
N SER A 19 -6.74 23.11 -0.83
CA SER A 19 -6.00 22.00 -1.41
C SER A 19 -6.84 21.31 -2.48
N VAL A 20 -6.27 21.14 -3.67
CA VAL A 20 -6.95 20.41 -4.76
C VAL A 20 -6.80 18.92 -4.51
N GLN A 21 -7.90 18.25 -4.18
CA GLN A 21 -7.95 16.79 -4.08
C GLN A 21 -8.04 16.17 -5.48
N LYS A 22 -7.11 15.27 -5.80
CA LYS A 22 -7.11 14.53 -7.07
C LYS A 22 -7.98 13.29 -6.90
N HIS A 23 -9.03 13.20 -7.72
CA HIS A 23 -9.90 12.03 -7.81
C HIS A 23 -9.65 11.28 -9.11
N THR A 24 -9.72 9.94 -9.04
CA THR A 24 -9.74 9.11 -10.25
C THR A 24 -11.09 9.25 -10.97
N LEU A 25 -11.16 8.89 -12.26
CA LEU A 25 -12.42 8.97 -13.00
C LEU A 25 -13.50 8.08 -12.37
N MET A 26 -13.16 6.85 -11.97
CA MET A 26 -14.11 5.93 -11.35
C MET A 26 -14.66 6.46 -10.02
N GLU A 27 -13.83 7.11 -9.20
CA GLU A 27 -14.29 7.74 -7.95
C GLU A 27 -15.33 8.85 -8.18
N ARG A 28 -15.36 9.47 -9.37
CA ARG A 28 -16.34 10.53 -9.69
C ARG A 28 -17.69 9.98 -10.14
N PHE A 29 -17.70 8.82 -10.80
CA PHE A 29 -18.90 8.26 -11.43
C PHE A 29 -19.50 7.10 -10.64
N GLU A 30 -18.68 6.28 -9.97
CA GLU A 30 -19.10 5.08 -9.24
C GLU A 30 -18.28 4.92 -7.93
N PRO A 31 -18.47 5.80 -6.92
CA PRO A 31 -17.70 5.75 -5.69
C PRO A 31 -17.97 4.49 -4.84
N ASP A 32 -19.19 3.94 -4.91
CA ASP A 32 -19.60 2.78 -4.10
C ASP A 32 -18.90 1.47 -4.52
N LEU A 33 -18.38 1.43 -5.75
CA LEU A 33 -17.59 0.31 -6.27
C LEU A 33 -16.09 0.47 -6.01
N MET A 34 -15.66 1.59 -5.43
CA MET A 34 -14.26 1.89 -5.17
C MET A 34 -13.91 1.65 -3.70
N VAL A 35 -12.76 1.00 -3.49
CA VAL A 35 -12.18 0.86 -2.16
C VAL A 35 -11.77 2.25 -1.64
N PRO A 36 -12.10 2.60 -0.39
CA PRO A 36 -11.71 3.87 0.23
C PRO A 36 -10.20 4.15 0.12
N LEU A 37 -9.84 5.43 0.09
CA LEU A 37 -8.43 5.84 -0.05
C LEU A 37 -7.54 5.25 1.06
N GLU A 38 -8.00 5.30 2.31
CA GLU A 38 -7.25 4.80 3.46
C GLU A 38 -6.98 3.30 3.35
N GLU A 39 -7.99 2.54 2.95
CA GLU A 39 -7.88 1.10 2.75
C GLU A 39 -6.95 0.76 1.58
N ARG A 40 -7.00 1.50 0.47
CA ARG A 40 -6.03 1.34 -0.63
C ARG A 40 -4.59 1.58 -0.19
N ILE A 41 -4.36 2.58 0.66
CA ILE A 41 -3.04 2.86 1.23
C ILE A 41 -2.59 1.69 2.12
N ALA A 42 -3.49 1.19 2.97
CA ALA A 42 -3.23 0.04 3.83
C ALA A 42 -2.88 -1.21 3.01
N LEU A 43 -3.68 -1.55 2.00
CA LEU A 43 -3.44 -2.67 1.09
C LEU A 43 -2.08 -2.55 0.37
N LYS A 44 -1.73 -1.34 -0.08
CA LYS A 44 -0.43 -1.10 -0.73
C LYS A 44 0.74 -1.30 0.24
N LYS A 45 0.62 -0.82 1.48
CA LYS A 45 1.64 -1.02 2.53
C LYS A 45 1.78 -2.50 2.87
N GLN A 46 0.66 -3.20 3.04
CA GLN A 46 0.64 -4.64 3.29
C GLN A 46 1.34 -5.41 2.16
N ARG A 47 1.00 -5.12 0.90
CA ARG A 47 1.65 -5.73 -0.27
C ARG A 47 3.17 -5.55 -0.25
N ILE A 48 3.66 -4.36 0.12
CA ILE A 48 5.11 -4.09 0.21
C ILE A 48 5.73 -4.90 1.35
N ALA A 49 5.09 -4.93 2.52
CA ALA A 49 5.58 -5.68 3.67
C ALA A 49 5.64 -7.19 3.36
N ASP A 50 4.61 -7.73 2.72
CA ASP A 50 4.57 -9.15 2.34
C ASP A 50 5.65 -9.49 1.31
N ALA A 51 5.86 -8.63 0.31
CA ALA A 51 6.95 -8.81 -0.66
C ALA A 51 8.33 -8.77 0.01
N GLN A 52 8.55 -7.88 0.99
CA GLN A 52 9.80 -7.82 1.75
C GLN A 52 10.03 -9.07 2.59
N ARG A 53 8.99 -9.56 3.28
CA ARG A 53 9.04 -10.81 4.05
C ARG A 53 9.37 -12.00 3.16
N THR A 54 8.69 -12.13 2.03
CA THR A 54 8.93 -13.22 1.07
C THR A 54 10.34 -13.16 0.51
N ARG A 55 10.85 -11.97 0.19
CA ARG A 55 12.25 -11.81 -0.23
C ARG A 55 13.23 -12.27 0.84
N ALA A 56 13.02 -11.86 2.09
CA ALA A 56 13.87 -12.28 3.20
C ALA A 56 13.86 -13.81 3.39
N LEU A 57 12.69 -14.44 3.26
CA LEU A 57 12.55 -15.89 3.29
C LEU A 57 13.35 -16.56 2.15
N LEU A 58 13.20 -16.08 0.91
CA LEU A 58 13.95 -16.62 -0.23
C LEU A 58 15.47 -16.50 -0.06
N ASP A 59 15.95 -15.51 0.69
CA ASP A 59 17.36 -15.31 0.98
C ASP A 59 17.91 -16.28 2.03
N THR A 60 17.05 -16.87 2.87
CA THR A 60 17.44 -17.86 3.89
C THR A 60 17.28 -19.31 3.45
N LEU A 61 16.62 -19.57 2.31
CA LEU A 61 16.44 -20.93 1.81
C LEU A 61 17.75 -21.54 1.33
N ASP A 62 17.99 -22.81 1.65
CA ASP A 62 19.08 -23.61 1.07
C ASP A 62 18.72 -24.04 -0.37
N ILE A 63 18.80 -23.09 -1.30
CA ILE A 63 18.55 -23.30 -2.72
C ILE A 63 19.70 -22.76 -3.56
N SER A 64 19.89 -23.34 -4.74
CA SER A 64 20.86 -22.80 -5.70
C SER A 64 20.56 -21.33 -6.06
N GLU A 65 21.61 -20.54 -6.24
CA GLU A 65 21.51 -19.11 -6.59
C GLU A 65 20.67 -18.88 -7.86
N ARG A 66 20.80 -19.76 -8.85
CA ARG A 66 19.99 -19.71 -10.07
C ARG A 66 18.49 -19.85 -9.77
N LYS A 67 18.11 -20.73 -8.84
CA LYS A 67 16.71 -20.91 -8.42
C LYS A 67 16.24 -19.69 -7.63
N ARG A 68 17.06 -19.19 -6.71
CA ARG A 68 16.79 -17.96 -5.93
C ARG A 68 16.51 -16.77 -6.85
N GLN A 69 17.36 -16.51 -7.84
CA GLN A 69 17.17 -15.40 -8.78
C GLN A 69 15.87 -15.52 -9.59
N LYS A 70 15.49 -16.74 -10.00
CA LYS A 70 14.20 -16.97 -10.68
C LYS A 70 13.01 -16.66 -9.77
N LEU A 71 13.06 -17.07 -8.51
CA LEU A 71 12.01 -16.80 -7.53
C LEU A 71 11.90 -15.31 -7.18
N LEU A 72 13.03 -14.59 -7.15
CA LEU A 72 13.03 -13.13 -6.98
C LEU A 72 12.42 -12.40 -8.18
N ASN A 73 12.68 -12.87 -9.40
CA ASN A 73 12.04 -12.35 -10.59
C ASN A 73 10.53 -12.62 -10.56
N ASP A 74 10.13 -13.83 -10.16
CA ASP A 74 8.70 -14.16 -9.98
C ASP A 74 8.07 -13.25 -8.94
N LEU A 75 8.70 -13.03 -7.79
CA LEU A 75 8.17 -12.14 -6.75
C LEU A 75 7.93 -10.71 -7.28
N LYS A 76 8.76 -10.24 -8.22
CA LYS A 76 8.64 -8.92 -8.83
C LYS A 76 7.52 -8.83 -9.88
N GLU A 77 7.38 -9.84 -10.72
CA GLU A 77 6.42 -9.85 -11.84
C GLU A 77 5.06 -10.44 -11.46
N SER A 78 5.07 -11.54 -10.71
CA SER A 78 3.91 -12.31 -10.29
C SER A 78 4.12 -12.84 -8.85
N PRO A 79 3.81 -12.01 -7.82
CA PRO A 79 4.06 -12.33 -6.41
C PRO A 79 3.29 -13.56 -5.89
N PHE A 80 2.32 -14.06 -6.65
CA PHE A 80 1.53 -15.26 -6.36
C PHE A 80 1.70 -16.35 -7.40
N SER A 81 2.85 -16.40 -8.08
CA SER A 81 3.11 -17.47 -9.05
C SER A 81 3.10 -18.85 -8.37
N ASN A 82 2.57 -19.86 -9.07
CA ASN A 82 2.51 -21.24 -8.56
C ASN A 82 3.89 -21.79 -8.17
N ARG A 83 4.94 -21.36 -8.87
CA ARG A 83 6.31 -21.76 -8.57
C ARG A 83 6.77 -21.19 -7.22
N LEU A 84 6.55 -19.89 -7.02
CA LEU A 84 6.92 -19.20 -5.79
C LEU A 84 6.13 -19.73 -4.58
N SER A 85 4.80 -19.85 -4.73
CA SER A 85 3.93 -20.34 -3.66
C SER A 85 4.31 -21.76 -3.25
N LYS A 86 4.55 -22.66 -4.23
CA LYS A 86 5.01 -24.01 -3.97
C LYS A 86 6.34 -24.03 -3.20
N THR A 87 7.34 -23.27 -3.64
CA THR A 87 8.64 -23.27 -2.95
C THR A 87 8.58 -22.74 -1.52
N ILE A 88 7.72 -21.76 -1.26
CA ILE A 88 7.50 -21.24 0.10
C ILE A 88 6.76 -22.27 0.94
N ALA A 89 5.77 -22.97 0.36
CA ALA A 89 5.03 -24.01 1.07
C ALA A 89 5.95 -25.18 1.43
N ASP A 90 6.68 -25.74 0.46
CA ASP A 90 7.58 -26.89 0.65
C ASP A 90 8.59 -26.61 1.77
N SER A 91 9.19 -25.40 1.81
CA SER A 91 10.12 -25.01 2.87
C SER A 91 9.52 -24.96 4.28
N LYS A 92 8.21 -24.67 4.44
CA LYS A 92 7.59 -24.60 5.77
C LYS A 92 7.38 -25.98 6.41
N PHE A 93 7.45 -27.06 5.63
CA PHE A 93 7.20 -28.41 6.11
C PHE A 93 8.49 -29.21 6.35
N GLU A 94 9.63 -28.81 5.77
CA GLU A 94 10.92 -29.47 5.98
C GLU A 94 11.45 -29.30 7.42
N ASP A 95 11.06 -28.24 8.13
CA ASP A 95 11.39 -28.03 9.55
C ASP A 95 10.60 -28.95 10.51
N ALA A 96 9.51 -29.59 10.04
CA ALA A 96 8.60 -30.37 10.88
C ALA A 96 8.86 -31.89 10.87
N GLU A 97 9.68 -32.40 9.94
CA GLU A 97 9.96 -33.85 9.81
C GLU A 97 11.30 -34.30 10.42
N ASN A 98 12.08 -33.38 11.00
CA ASN A 98 13.39 -33.68 11.59
C ASN A 98 13.43 -33.72 13.13
N ASP A 99 12.27 -33.80 13.80
CA ASP A 99 12.15 -34.00 15.26
C ASP A 99 11.66 -35.42 15.63
#